data_AF-A0A099PGC8-F1
#
_entry.id   AF-A0A099PGC8-F1
#
_cell.length_a   1.000
_cell.length_b   1.000
_cell.length_c   1.000
_cell.angle_alpha   90.00
_cell.angle_beta   90.00
_cell.angle_gamma   90.00
#
_symmetry.space_group_name_H-M   'P 1'
#
loop_
_entity.id
_entity.type
_entity.pdbx_description
1 polymer ?
#
loop_
_entity_poly.entity_id
_entity_poly.type
_entity_poly.pdbx_seq_one_letter_code
_entity_poly.pdbx_strand_id
1 'polypeptide(L)'
;MIQELQIHQIELEMNNEELKQAYEEADALRAHYVDIYDFAPAPYLTLNSIGSILEMNLAAAILIKIKRSNKDRHRFQSLLSDLSLPIFQRFLDDILEGKLLNTCEVALKTTPEQPETRIKLEGVPNEEGQECRINMSKV
;
A
#
# COMPACT_ATOMS: atom_id res chain seq x y z
N MET A 1 -27.32 -32.15 34.87
CA MET A 1 -27.85 -30.77 34.99
C MET A 1 -26.85 -29.74 35.54
N ILE A 2 -26.44 -29.73 36.83
CA ILE A 2 -25.47 -28.71 37.33
C ILE A 2 -24.07 -28.91 36.71
N GLN A 3 -23.62 -30.17 36.57
CA GLN A 3 -22.30 -30.47 35.99
C GLN A 3 -22.20 -30.14 34.50
N GLU A 4 -23.27 -30.33 33.72
CA GLU A 4 -23.30 -29.98 32.29
C GLU A 4 -23.20 -28.47 32.07
N LEU A 5 -23.84 -27.66 32.92
CA LEU A 5 -23.72 -26.19 32.91
C LEU A 5 -22.29 -25.73 33.24
N GLN A 6 -21.62 -26.37 34.20
CA GLN A 6 -20.23 -26.06 34.57
C GLN A 6 -19.25 -26.40 33.45
N ILE A 7 -19.42 -27.56 32.80
CA ILE A 7 -18.61 -27.95 31.64
C ILE A 7 -18.76 -26.91 30.53
N HIS A 8 -19.99 -26.51 30.22
CA HIS A 8 -20.23 -25.53 29.16
C HIS A 8 -19.67 -24.14 29.48
N GLN A 9 -19.66 -23.75 30.75
CA GLN A 9 -19.06 -22.50 31.19
C GLN A 9 -17.53 -22.51 31.05
N ILE A 10 -16.88 -23.63 31.38
CA ILE A 10 -15.43 -23.82 31.17
C ILE A 10 -15.09 -23.80 29.68
N GLU A 11 -15.87 -24.49 28.84
CA GLU A 11 -15.68 -24.49 27.38
C GLU A 11 -15.80 -23.07 26.79
N LEU A 12 -16.74 -22.27 27.26
CA LEU A 12 -16.90 -20.87 26.83
C LEU A 12 -15.74 -19.99 27.27
N GLU A 13 -15.25 -20.17 28.50
CA GLU A 13 -14.08 -19.44 29.02
C GLU A 13 -12.83 -19.78 28.21
N MET A 14 -12.59 -21.07 27.93
CA MET A 14 -11.49 -21.52 27.09
C MET A 14 -11.57 -20.96 25.67
N ASN A 15 -12.73 -21.02 25.02
CA ASN A 15 -12.93 -20.44 23.68
C ASN A 15 -12.67 -18.92 23.66
N ASN A 16 -13.03 -18.22 24.74
CA ASN A 16 -12.78 -16.79 24.86
C ASN A 16 -11.28 -16.49 25.04
N GLU A 17 -10.58 -17.27 25.86
CA GLU A 17 -9.14 -17.16 26.04
C GLU A 17 -8.39 -17.43 24.73
N GLU A 18 -8.76 -18.48 23.98
CA GLU A 18 -8.19 -18.78 22.67
C GLU A 18 -8.44 -17.65 21.66
N LEU A 19 -9.66 -17.12 21.62
CA LEU A 19 -10.00 -16.00 20.75
C LEU A 19 -9.19 -14.75 21.11
N LYS A 20 -9.03 -14.45 22.40
CA LYS A 20 -8.24 -13.32 22.88
C LYS A 20 -6.77 -13.47 22.51
N GLN A 21 -6.19 -14.66 22.68
CA GLN A 21 -4.82 -14.95 22.27
C GLN A 21 -4.65 -14.75 20.75
N ALA A 22 -5.58 -15.25 19.94
CA ALA A 22 -5.54 -15.06 18.50
C ALA A 22 -5.59 -13.58 18.08
N TYR A 23 -6.38 -12.75 18.78
CA TYR A 23 -6.39 -11.30 18.56
C TYR A 23 -5.06 -10.64 18.94
N GLU A 24 -4.48 -11.00 20.08
CA GLU A 24 -3.19 -10.46 20.53
C GLU A 24 -2.06 -10.83 19.56
N GLU A 25 -2.03 -12.06 19.07
CA GLU A 25 -1.07 -12.52 18.05
C GLU A 25 -1.24 -11.78 16.73
N ALA A 26 -2.49 -11.61 16.27
CA ALA A 26 -2.78 -10.88 15.04
C ALA A 26 -2.38 -9.40 15.13
N ASP A 27 -2.59 -8.76 16.27
CA ASP A 27 -2.22 -7.36 16.48
C ASP A 27 -0.70 -7.18 16.58
N ALA A 28 0.00 -8.09 17.27
CA ALA A 28 1.46 -8.09 17.32
C ALA A 28 2.08 -8.28 15.93
N LEU A 29 1.53 -9.21 15.14
CA LEU A 29 1.97 -9.45 13.77
C LEU A 29 1.69 -8.23 12.88
N ARG A 30 0.52 -7.62 13.01
CA ARG A 30 0.16 -6.38 12.29
C ARG A 30 1.11 -5.23 12.64
N ALA A 31 1.41 -5.01 13.91
CA ALA A 31 2.34 -3.98 14.35
C ALA A 31 3.74 -4.20 13.75
N HIS A 32 4.23 -5.44 13.78
CA HIS A 32 5.52 -5.79 13.19
C HIS A 32 5.57 -5.55 11.67
N TYR A 33 4.50 -5.92 10.96
CA TYR A 33 4.38 -5.65 9.52
C TYR A 33 4.37 -4.15 9.21
N VAL A 34 3.63 -3.35 9.98
CA VAL A 34 3.59 -1.89 9.81
C VAL A 34 4.97 -1.30 9.99
N ASP A 35 5.74 -1.73 10.99
CA ASP A 35 7.10 -1.25 11.21
C ASP A 35 8.01 -1.57 10.02
N ILE A 36 8.04 -2.83 9.56
CA ILE A 36 8.88 -3.22 8.41
C ILE A 36 8.48 -2.43 7.16
N TYR A 37 7.18 -2.28 6.89
CA TYR A 37 6.69 -1.57 5.72
C TYR A 37 7.01 -0.07 5.78
N ASP A 38 6.70 0.59 6.89
CA ASP A 38 6.88 2.05 7.05
C ASP A 38 8.36 2.43 7.09
N PHE A 39 9.22 1.62 7.68
CA PHE A 39 10.66 1.88 7.77
C PHE A 39 11.49 1.24 6.66
N ALA A 40 10.86 0.61 5.66
CA ALA A 40 11.56 0.15 4.47
C ALA A 40 12.21 1.35 3.74
N PRO A 41 13.49 1.24 3.32
CA PRO A 41 14.18 2.33 2.62
C PRO A 41 13.66 2.53 1.19
N ALA A 42 13.05 1.49 0.61
CA ALA A 42 12.46 1.53 -0.72
C ALA A 42 11.08 2.23 -0.69
N PRO A 43 10.84 3.25 -1.53
CA PRO A 43 9.55 3.93 -1.62
C PRO A 43 8.44 3.05 -2.23
N TYR A 44 7.51 2.57 -1.41
CA TYR A 44 6.39 1.73 -1.84
C TYR A 44 5.05 2.45 -1.83
N LEU A 45 4.24 2.16 -2.85
CA LEU A 45 2.90 2.70 -3.07
C LEU A 45 1.96 1.57 -3.49
N THR A 46 0.76 1.53 -2.91
CA THR A 46 -0.32 0.65 -3.36
C THR A 46 -1.40 1.50 -4.02
N LEU A 47 -1.76 1.15 -5.25
CA LEU A 47 -2.81 1.81 -6.02
C LEU A 47 -3.96 0.85 -6.33
N ASN A 48 -5.17 1.37 -6.40
CA ASN A 48 -6.27 0.65 -7.03
C ASN A 48 -6.18 0.75 -8.56
N SER A 49 -7.08 0.04 -9.25
CA SER A 49 -7.16 -0.01 -10.72
C SER A 49 -7.35 1.35 -11.43
N ILE A 50 -7.76 2.40 -10.72
CA ILE A 50 -7.92 3.75 -11.27
C ILE A 50 -6.80 4.72 -10.83
N GLY A 51 -5.75 4.21 -10.17
CA GLY A 51 -4.58 4.99 -9.76
C GLY A 51 -4.76 5.84 -8.49
N SER A 52 -5.76 5.53 -7.66
CA SER A 52 -5.93 6.12 -6.33
C SER A 52 -5.00 5.46 -5.32
N ILE A 53 -4.35 6.26 -4.48
CA ILE A 53 -3.43 5.78 -3.43
C ILE A 53 -4.25 5.12 -2.31
N LEU A 54 -4.04 3.82 -2.11
CA LEU A 54 -4.60 3.05 -1.00
C LEU A 54 -3.66 3.05 0.20
N GLU A 55 -2.36 2.82 -0.08
CA GLU A 55 -1.30 2.78 0.91
C GLU A 55 -0.01 3.37 0.37
N MET A 56 0.80 3.92 1.27
CA MET A 56 2.18 4.34 1.00
C MET A 56 2.99 4.21 2.28
N ASN A 57 4.26 3.84 2.14
CA ASN A 57 5.20 3.87 3.25
C ASN A 57 5.84 5.26 3.44
N LEU A 58 6.65 5.40 4.50
CA LEU A 58 7.28 6.68 4.83
C LEU A 58 8.24 7.15 3.72
N ALA A 59 9.01 6.25 3.13
CA ALA A 59 9.92 6.57 2.04
C ALA A 59 9.18 7.13 0.81
N ALA A 60 8.04 6.54 0.44
CA ALA A 60 7.16 7.05 -0.62
C ALA A 60 6.58 8.42 -0.28
N ALA A 61 6.03 8.59 0.93
CA ALA A 61 5.50 9.85 1.40
C ALA A 61 6.54 10.99 1.33
N ILE A 62 7.80 10.70 1.68
CA ILE A 62 8.92 11.64 1.58
C ILE A 62 9.26 11.94 0.12
N LEU A 63 9.32 10.93 -0.75
CA LEU A 63 9.67 11.08 -2.16
C LEU A 63 8.66 11.96 -2.91
N ILE A 64 7.36 11.70 -2.72
CA ILE A 64 6.26 12.43 -3.40
C ILE A 64 5.74 13.62 -2.59
N LYS A 65 6.30 13.83 -1.38
CA LYS A 65 6.04 14.94 -0.46
C LYS A 65 4.57 15.13 -0.07
N ILE A 66 3.88 14.01 0.16
CA ILE A 66 2.52 13.98 0.68
C ILE A 66 2.55 13.56 2.14
N LYS A 67 1.80 14.25 2.99
CA LYS A 67 1.55 13.78 4.36
C LYS A 67 0.67 12.53 4.32
N ARG A 68 1.09 11.45 4.99
CA ARG A 68 0.35 10.18 5.06
C ARG A 68 -1.11 10.34 5.52
N SER A 69 -1.36 11.32 6.39
CA SER A 69 -2.71 11.68 6.87
C SER A 69 -3.70 12.11 5.77
N ASN A 70 -3.21 12.40 4.56
CA ASN A 70 -4.02 12.86 3.43
C ASN A 70 -4.15 11.81 2.31
N LYS A 71 -3.70 10.56 2.52
CA LYS A 71 -3.60 9.53 1.48
C LYS A 71 -4.92 9.29 0.72
N ASP A 72 -6.05 9.30 1.43
CA ASP A 72 -7.38 9.00 0.86
C ASP A 72 -7.90 10.10 -0.08
N ARG A 73 -7.17 11.21 -0.24
CA ARG A 73 -7.57 12.36 -1.06
C ARG A 73 -6.76 12.52 -2.35
N HIS A 74 -5.80 11.62 -2.63
CA HIS A 74 -4.85 11.83 -3.72
C HIS A 74 -4.85 10.68 -4.74
N ARG A 75 -5.23 11.01 -5.97
CA ARG A 75 -4.86 10.20 -7.14
C ARG A 75 -3.39 10.43 -7.44
N PHE A 76 -2.61 9.37 -7.61
CA PHE A 76 -1.18 9.50 -7.91
C PHE A 76 -0.93 10.35 -9.17
N GLN A 77 -1.81 10.21 -10.17
CA GLN A 77 -1.86 11.00 -11.40
C GLN A 77 -1.78 12.52 -11.16
N SER A 78 -2.37 13.02 -10.08
CA SER A 78 -2.40 14.46 -9.78
C SER A 78 -1.02 15.05 -9.48
N LEU A 79 -0.05 14.19 -9.14
CA LEU A 79 1.33 14.51 -8.80
C LEU A 79 2.26 14.48 -10.00
N LEU A 80 1.81 13.90 -11.12
CA LEU A 80 2.62 13.72 -12.32
C LEU A 80 2.51 14.92 -13.25
N SER A 81 3.59 15.22 -13.97
CA SER A 81 3.55 16.22 -15.05
C SER A 81 2.60 15.80 -16.17
N ASP A 82 2.07 16.75 -16.93
CA ASP A 82 1.09 16.47 -17.98
C ASP A 82 1.64 15.52 -19.06
N LEU A 83 2.94 15.61 -19.34
CA LEU A 83 3.65 14.71 -20.27
C LEU A 83 3.74 13.27 -19.76
N SER A 84 3.67 13.08 -18.44
CA SER A 84 3.82 11.77 -17.80
C SER A 84 2.48 11.04 -17.62
N LEU A 85 1.35 11.74 -17.73
CA LEU A 85 0.02 11.14 -17.54
C LEU A 85 -0.26 9.97 -18.51
N PRO A 86 -0.02 10.08 -19.84
CA PRO A 86 -0.27 8.98 -20.76
C PRO A 86 0.67 7.79 -20.52
N ILE A 87 1.92 8.07 -20.12
CA ILE A 87 2.93 7.05 -19.81
C ILE A 87 2.47 6.25 -18.58
N PHE A 88 2.04 6.93 -17.53
CA PHE A 88 1.53 6.30 -16.32
C PHE A 88 0.25 5.52 -16.56
N GLN A 89 -0.70 6.06 -17.33
CA GLN A 89 -1.94 5.34 -17.62
C GLN A 89 -1.67 4.02 -18.34
N ARG A 90 -0.82 4.06 -19.38
CA ARG A 90 -0.42 2.84 -20.09
C ARG A 90 0.27 1.84 -19.17
N PHE A 91 1.16 2.31 -18.29
CA PHE A 91 1.81 1.45 -17.30
C PHE A 91 0.81 0.76 -16.37
N LEU A 92 -0.20 1.49 -15.89
CA LEU A 92 -1.23 0.92 -15.03
C LEU A 92 -2.08 -0.13 -15.76
N ASP A 93 -2.49 0.16 -17.00
CA ASP A 93 -3.24 -0.77 -17.84
C ASP A 93 -2.41 -2.04 -18.12
N ASP A 94 -1.13 -1.88 -18.47
CA ASP A 94 -0.21 -2.98 -18.78
C ASP A 94 -0.01 -3.92 -17.56
N ILE A 95 0.09 -3.37 -16.34
CA ILE A 95 0.22 -4.15 -15.09
C ILE A 95 -1.05 -4.95 -14.81
N LEU A 96 -2.22 -4.32 -14.91
CA LEU A 96 -3.51 -4.94 -14.62
C LEU A 96 -3.87 -6.01 -15.67
N GLU A 97 -3.42 -5.83 -16.92
CA GLU A 97 -3.52 -6.84 -17.98
C GLU A 97 -2.48 -7.97 -17.85
N GLY A 98 -1.60 -7.92 -16.84
CA GLY A 98 -0.61 -8.96 -16.57
C GLY A 98 0.53 -9.05 -17.58
N LYS A 99 0.90 -7.93 -18.21
CA LYS A 99 2.02 -7.90 -19.16
C LYS A 99 3.37 -8.05 -18.44
N LEU A 100 4.38 -8.42 -19.21
CA LEU A 100 5.72 -8.74 -18.69
C LEU A 100 6.56 -7.51 -18.32
N LEU A 101 6.24 -6.34 -18.87
CA LEU A 101 7.02 -5.11 -18.73
C LEU A 101 6.33 -4.12 -17.79
N ASN A 102 6.64 -4.21 -16.50
CA ASN A 102 5.99 -3.41 -15.46
C ASN A 102 6.87 -2.26 -14.98
N THR A 103 7.44 -1.50 -15.91
CA THR A 103 8.26 -0.34 -15.56
C THR A 103 8.03 0.84 -16.49
N CYS A 104 8.08 2.05 -15.93
CA CYS A 104 8.06 3.29 -16.71
C CYS A 104 8.82 4.41 -15.97
N GLU A 105 9.17 5.47 -16.68
CA GLU A 105 9.72 6.68 -16.09
C GLU A 105 8.73 7.83 -16.22
N VAL A 106 8.52 8.55 -15.13
CA VAL A 106 7.59 9.68 -15.05
C VAL A 106 8.24 10.84 -14.30
N ALA A 107 7.78 12.05 -14.57
CA ALA A 107 8.19 13.24 -13.85
C ALA A 107 7.08 13.70 -12.90
N LEU A 108 7.47 14.09 -11.68
CA LEU A 108 6.60 14.78 -10.75
C LEU A 108 6.40 16.24 -11.19
N LYS A 109 5.24 16.83 -10.87
CA LYS A 109 4.97 18.25 -11.14
C LYS A 109 6.00 19.14 -10.44
N THR A 110 6.56 20.07 -11.20
CA THR A 110 7.38 21.16 -10.67
C THR A 110 6.51 22.11 -9.85
N THR A 111 6.97 22.46 -8.66
CA THR A 111 6.40 23.57 -7.87
C THR A 111 7.46 24.67 -7.73
N PRO A 112 7.09 25.92 -7.41
CA PRO A 112 8.09 26.99 -7.21
C PRO A 112 9.18 26.65 -6.19
N GLU A 113 8.89 25.73 -5.28
CA GLU A 113 9.80 25.29 -4.22
C GLU A 113 10.67 24.09 -4.65
N GLN A 114 10.44 23.47 -5.82
CA GLN A 114 11.02 22.17 -6.17
C GLN A 114 11.29 21.98 -7.67
N PRO A 115 12.49 21.51 -8.06
CA PRO A 115 12.81 21.20 -9.44
C PRO A 115 12.05 19.97 -9.94
N GLU A 116 11.98 19.82 -11.27
CA GLU A 116 11.48 18.60 -11.91
C GLU A 116 12.21 17.39 -11.34
N THR A 117 11.45 16.43 -10.78
CA THR A 117 11.99 15.19 -10.23
C THR A 117 11.50 14.03 -11.07
N ARG A 118 12.42 13.31 -11.70
CA ARG A 118 12.11 12.09 -12.44
C ARG A 118 12.18 10.88 -11.51
N ILE A 119 11.21 9.99 -11.68
CA ILE A 119 11.12 8.75 -10.93
C ILE A 119 10.85 7.60 -11.90
N LYS A 120 11.50 6.47 -11.64
CA LYS A 120 11.20 5.20 -12.27
C LYS A 120 10.21 4.44 -11.39
N LEU A 121 9.15 3.94 -12.00
CA LEU A 121 8.14 3.09 -11.39
C LEU A 121 8.40 1.65 -11.79
N GLU A 122 8.25 0.74 -10.82
CA GLU A 122 8.26 -0.70 -11.04
C GLU A 122 7.08 -1.31 -10.30
N GLY A 123 6.18 -1.99 -11.00
CA GLY A 123 4.91 -2.43 -10.45
C GLY A 123 4.63 -3.93 -10.58
N VAL A 124 3.76 -4.45 -9.74
CA VAL A 124 3.17 -5.78 -9.89
C VAL A 124 1.69 -5.72 -9.49
N PRO A 125 0.80 -6.50 -10.14
CA PRO A 125 -0.57 -6.62 -9.69
C PRO A 125 -0.64 -7.43 -8.39
N ASN A 126 -1.68 -7.25 -7.61
CA ASN A 126 -2.06 -8.19 -6.56
C ASN A 126 -2.64 -9.48 -7.17
N GLU A 127 -2.84 -10.51 -6.36
CA GLU A 127 -3.33 -11.83 -6.82
C GLU A 127 -4.71 -11.73 -7.52
N GLU A 128 -5.52 -10.75 -7.15
CA GLU A 128 -6.86 -10.52 -7.72
C GLU A 128 -6.86 -9.60 -8.95
N GLY A 129 -5.72 -8.98 -9.30
CA GLY A 129 -5.62 -8.00 -10.39
C GLY A 129 -6.41 -6.71 -10.18
N GLN A 130 -6.78 -6.38 -8.94
CA GLN A 130 -7.56 -5.17 -8.61
C GLN A 130 -6.71 -4.01 -8.09
N GLU A 131 -5.52 -4.35 -7.58
CA GLU A 131 -4.57 -3.40 -7.01
C GLU A 131 -3.18 -3.63 -7.60
N CYS A 132 -2.36 -2.59 -7.57
CA CYS A 132 -0.99 -2.61 -8.02
C CYS A 132 -0.07 -2.17 -6.87
N ARG A 133 0.98 -2.94 -6.62
CA ARG A 133 2.08 -2.56 -5.72
C ARG A 133 3.20 -1.98 -6.56
N ILE A 134 3.64 -0.77 -6.24
CA ILE A 134 4.61 -0.01 -7.02
C ILE A 134 5.78 0.38 -6.12
N ASN A 135 6.99 0.13 -6.60
CA ASN A 135 8.23 0.70 -6.09
C ASN A 135 8.60 1.94 -6.92
N MET A 136 9.13 2.98 -6.28
CA MET A 136 9.58 4.20 -6.92
C MET A 136 11.05 4.46 -6.61
N SER A 137 11.85 4.76 -7.63
CA SER A 137 13.25 5.17 -7.48
C SER A 137 13.51 6.47 -8.24
N LYS A 138 14.41 7.33 -7.72
CA LYS A 138 14.84 8.52 -8.46
C LYS A 138 15.77 8.10 -9.60
N VAL A 139 15.65 8.78 -10.74
CA VAL A 139 16.50 8.62 -11.92
C VAL A 139 17.43 9.81 -12.06
#